data_AF-A0A7J9JH82-F1
#
_entry.id   AF-A0A7J9JH82-F1
#
_cell.length_a   1.000
_cell.length_b   1.000
_cell.length_c   1.000
_cell.angle_alpha   90.00
_cell.angle_beta   90.00
_cell.angle_gamma   90.00
#
_symmetry.space_group_name_H-M   'P 1'
#
loop_
_entity.id
_entity.type
_entity.pdbx_description
1 polymer ?
#
loop_
_entity_poly.entity_id
_entity_poly.type
_entity_poly.pdbx_seq_one_letter_code
_entity_poly.pdbx_strand_id
1 'polypeptide(L)' 'MGFKKVQVPCLSMEEAMDLFLSKVGLDILPDPTLESFLKIVVRECDGLPLAIVTLAGCMRGVTDPHVWENAIDE' A
#
# COMPACT_ATOMS: atom_id res chain seq x y z
N MET A 1 -21.35 -1.38 27.99
CA MET A 1 -21.03 -1.30 26.55
C MET A 1 -20.50 -2.65 26.11
N GLY A 2 -21.12 -3.30 25.13
CA GLY A 2 -20.66 -4.58 24.58
C GLY A 2 -19.77 -4.39 23.35
N PHE A 3 -18.91 -5.36 23.05
CA PHE A 3 -18.08 -5.36 21.84
C PHE A 3 -18.85 -5.96 20.66
N LYS A 4 -18.84 -5.27 19.52
CA LYS A 4 -19.40 -5.77 18.26
C LYS A 4 -18.25 -6.15 17.33
N LYS A 5 -18.26 -7.39 16.84
CA LYS A 5 -17.34 -7.81 15.77
C LYS A 5 -17.77 -7.15 14.47
N VAL A 6 -16.82 -6.60 13.74
CA VAL A 6 -17.01 -6.02 12.41
C VAL A 6 -16.15 -6.83 11.45
N GLN A 7 -16.75 -7.32 10.37
CA GLN A 7 -15.99 -7.94 9.29
C GLN A 7 -15.48 -6.84 8.35
N VAL A 8 -14.21 -6.95 7.97
CA VAL A 8 -13.57 -6.04 7.03
C VAL A 8 -13.24 -6.87 5.78
N PRO A 9 -13.81 -6.53 4.61
CA PRO A 9 -13.51 -7.23 3.37
C PRO A 9 -12.09 -6.91 2.89
N CYS A 10 -11.51 -7.83 2.12
CA CYS A 10 -10.32 -7.51 1.31
C CYS A 10 -10.71 -6.55 0.19
N LEU A 11 -9.77 -5.70 -0.19
CA LEU A 11 -9.90 -4.73 -1.27
C LEU A 11 -9.57 -5.39 -2.61
N SER A 12 -10.18 -4.88 -3.67
CA SER A 12 -9.70 -5.15 -5.03
C SER A 12 -8.30 -4.56 -5.23
N MET A 13 -7.62 -4.99 -6.30
CA MET A 13 -6.29 -4.48 -6.63
C MET A 13 -6.28 -2.95 -6.80
N GLU A 14 -7.29 -2.41 -7.48
CA GLU A 14 -7.44 -0.97 -7.71
C GLU A 14 -7.66 -0.20 -6.40
N GLU A 15 -8.62 -0.64 -5.57
CA GLU A 15 -8.89 -0.03 -4.26
C GLU A 15 -7.68 -0.10 -3.32
N ALA A 16 -6.90 -1.18 -3.37
CA ALA A 16 -5.70 -1.34 -2.59
C ALA A 16 -4.57 -0.39 -3.02
N MET A 17 -4.40 -0.19 -4.34
CA MET A 17 -3.44 0.78 -4.89
C MET A 17 -3.82 2.20 -4.49
N ASP A 18 -5.09 2.57 -4.63
CA ASP A 18 -5.62 3.87 -4.23
C ASP A 18 -5.44 4.11 -2.72
N LEU A 19 -5.75 3.11 -1.90
CA LEU A 19 -5.54 3.18 -0.47
C LEU A 19 -4.06 3.40 -0.14
N PHE A 20 -3.15 2.65 -0.76
CA PHE A 20 -1.72 2.80 -0.54
C PHE A 20 -1.24 4.22 -0.85
N LEU A 21 -1.56 4.73 -2.04
CA LEU A 21 -1.18 6.08 -2.47
C LEU A 21 -1.71 7.15 -1.52
N SER A 22 -2.98 7.02 -1.09
CA SER A 22 -3.57 7.94 -0.12
C SER A 22 -2.86 7.98 1.24
N LYS A 23 -2.15 6.89 1.62
CA LYS A 23 -1.47 6.76 2.92
C LYS A 23 -0.01 7.14 2.88
N VAL A 24 0.68 6.92 1.76
CA VAL A 24 2.05 7.40 1.59
C VAL A 24 2.08 8.94 1.49
N GLY A 25 1.00 9.54 0.96
CA GLY A 25 0.82 11.00 0.95
C GLY A 25 1.76 11.69 -0.03
N LEU A 26 2.05 11.04 -1.15
CA LEU A 26 2.88 11.58 -2.22
C LEU A 26 2.02 11.85 -3.46
N ASP A 27 2.17 13.05 -4.02
CA ASP A 27 1.82 13.33 -5.42
C ASP A 27 2.94 12.79 -6.31
N ILE A 28 3.08 11.46 -6.36
CA ILE A 28 4.03 10.86 -7.29
C ILE A 28 3.38 10.90 -8.67
N LEU A 29 4.01 11.60 -9.61
CA LEU A 29 3.66 11.48 -11.02
C LEU A 29 3.73 10.00 -11.41
N PRO A 30 2.85 9.50 -12.29
CA PRO A 30 2.86 8.10 -12.70
C PRO A 30 4.20 7.75 -13.35
N ASP A 31 5.08 7.15 -12.55
CA ASP A 31 6.33 6.54 -12.96
C ASP A 31 6.06 5.04 -13.17
N PRO A 32 6.42 4.44 -14.31
CA PRO A 32 6.31 3.01 -14.53
C PRO A 32 6.89 2.15 -13.40
N THR A 33 7.98 2.61 -12.76
CA THR A 33 8.62 1.93 -11.62
C THR A 33 7.69 1.83 -10.41
N LEU A 34 6.97 2.91 -10.13
CA LEU A 34 5.99 2.97 -9.06
C LEU A 34 4.81 2.02 -9.33
N GLU A 35 4.34 1.96 -10.58
CA GLU A 35 3.22 1.08 -10.93
C GLU A 35 3.57 -0.40 -10.73
N SER A 36 4.79 -0.82 -11.11
CA SER A 36 5.28 -2.18 -10.83
C SER A 36 5.39 -2.45 -9.34
N PHE A 37 5.93 -1.50 -8.58
CA PHE A 37 6.06 -1.60 -7.13
C PHE A 37 4.69 -1.77 -6.45
N LEU A 38 3.72 -0.92 -6.79
CA LEU A 38 2.38 -0.95 -6.20
C LEU A 38 1.68 -2.28 -6.47
N LYS A 39 1.83 -2.84 -7.68
CA LYS A 39 1.29 -4.17 -8.00
C LYS A 39 1.88 -5.26 -7.13
N ILE A 40 3.18 -5.21 -6.82
CA ILE A 40 3.83 -6.18 -5.94
C ILE A 40 3.30 -6.01 -4.52
N VAL A 41 3.31 -4.79 -3.96
CA VAL A 41 2.79 -4.53 -2.60
C VAL A 41 1.36 -5.02 -2.45
N VAL A 42 0.48 -4.66 -3.37
CA VAL A 42 -0.93 -5.03 -3.31
C VAL A 42 -1.13 -6.54 -3.43
N ARG A 43 -0.33 -7.20 -4.27
CA ARG A 43 -0.33 -8.67 -4.39
C ARG A 43 0.10 -9.32 -3.08
N GLU A 44 1.22 -8.89 -2.49
CA GLU A 44 1.73 -9.46 -1.23
C GLU A 44 0.81 -9.16 -0.04
N CYS A 45 0.07 -8.04 -0.06
CA CYS A 45 -0.93 -7.73 0.95
C CYS A 45 -2.23 -8.51 0.82
N ASP A 46 -2.46 -9.22 -0.29
CA ASP A 46 -3.71 -9.93 -0.62
C ASP A 46 -4.98 -9.09 -0.39
N GLY A 47 -4.89 -7.78 -0.69
CA GLY A 47 -5.99 -6.83 -0.49
C GLY A 47 -6.34 -6.52 0.97
N LEU A 48 -5.59 -6.99 1.97
CA LEU A 48 -5.88 -6.73 3.38
C LEU A 48 -5.64 -5.24 3.74
N PRO A 49 -6.69 -4.48 4.14
CA PRO A 49 -6.53 -3.04 4.39
C PRO A 49 -5.48 -2.72 5.45
N LEU A 50 -5.37 -3.56 6.50
CA LEU A 50 -4.41 -3.35 7.57
C LEU A 50 -2.96 -3.52 7.11
N ALA A 51 -2.68 -4.52 6.27
CA ALA A 51 -1.35 -4.75 5.71
C ALA A 51 -0.93 -3.57 4.82
N ILE A 52 -1.84 -3.13 3.94
CA ILE A 52 -1.62 -2.01 3.01
C ILE A 52 -1.31 -0.72 3.78
N VAL A 53 -2.13 -0.37 4.79
CA VAL A 53 -1.93 0.86 5.58
C VAL A 53 -0.62 0.79 6.37
N THR A 54 -0.24 -0.39 6.86
CA THR A 54 1.01 -0.58 7.60
C THR A 54 2.21 -0.32 6.70
N LEU A 55 2.26 -0.97 5.52
CA LEU A 55 3.34 -0.79 4.56
C LEU A 55 3.42 0.64 4.03
N ALA A 56 2.29 1.23 3.61
CA ALA A 56 2.25 2.62 3.18
C ALA A 56 2.71 3.59 4.28
N GLY A 57 2.42 3.27 5.54
CA GLY A 57 2.90 4.01 6.70
C GLY A 57 4.43 3.99 6.84
N CYS A 58 5.07 2.83 6.63
CA CYS A 58 6.52 2.68 6.67
C CYS A 58 7.24 3.48 5.56
N MET A 59 6.55 3.73 4.45
CA MET A 59 7.11 4.37 3.25
C MET A 59 6.73 5.84 3.10
N ARG A 60 5.93 6.36 4.03
CA ARG A 60 5.48 7.75 4.06
C ARG A 60 6.67 8.72 4.02
N GLY A 61 6.64 9.66 3.07
CA GLY A 61 7.66 10.69 2.92
C GLY A 61 8.95 10.24 2.23
N VAL A 62 9.05 8.97 1.81
CA VAL A 62 10.16 8.48 0.99
C VAL A 62 9.86 8.79 -0.47
N THR A 63 10.59 9.75 -1.06
CA THR A 63 10.33 10.23 -2.44
C THR A 63 11.12 9.49 -3.51
N ASP A 64 12.08 8.64 -3.12
CA ASP A 64 12.93 7.88 -4.04
C ASP A 64 12.37 6.47 -4.28
N PRO A 65 11.89 6.16 -5.50
CA PRO A 65 11.36 4.84 -5.84
C PRO A 65 12.37 3.70 -5.67
N HIS A 66 13.67 3.95 -5.76
CA HIS A 66 14.68 2.90 -5.56
C HIS A 66 14.76 2.44 -4.10
N VAL A 67 14.44 3.31 -3.15
CA VAL A 67 14.33 2.94 -1.73
C VAL A 67 13.16 1.98 -1.50
N TRP A 68 12.14 2.06 -2.36
CA TRP A 68 10.94 1.25 -2.24
C TRP A 68 11.16 -0.15 -2.77
N GLU A 69 11.83 -0.30 -3.92
CA GLU A 69 12.22 -1.62 -4.45
C GLU A 69 13.06 -2.41 -3.45
N ASN A 70 14.07 -1.77 -2.86
CA ASN A 70 14.92 -2.43 -1.86
C ASN A 70 14.14 -2.90 -0.62
N ALA A 71 13.06 -2.21 -0.25
CA ALA A 71 12.25 -2.58 0.91
C ALA A 71 11.36 -3.81 0.68
N ILE A 72 11.19 -4.25 -0.58
CA ILE A 72 10.46 -5.46 -0.93
C ILE A 72 11.38 -6.68 -1.05
N ASP A 73 12.63 -6.46 -1.46
CA ASP A 73 13.62 -7.54 -1.67
C ASP A 73 14.33 -8.01 -0.37
N GLU A 74 14.09 -7.36 0.77
CA GLU A 74 14.55 -7.78 2.12
C GLU A 74 13.48 -8.58 2.90
#